data_AF-A0A665UGN8-F1
#
_entry.id   AF-A0A665UGN8-F1
#
_cell.length_a   1.000
_cell.length_b   1.000
_cell.length_c   1.000
_cell.angle_alpha   90.00
_cell.angle_beta   90.00
_cell.angle_gamma   90.00
#
_symmetry.space_group_name_H-M   'P 1'
#
loop_
_entity.id
_entity.type
_entity.pdbx_description
1 polymer ?
#
loop_
_entity_poly.entity_id
_entity_poly.type
_entity_poly.pdbx_seq_one_letter_code
_entity_poly.pdbx_strand_id
1 'polypeptide(L)' 'MQRLECSVFGCGEANRDTSLHLLPKDHTTREKWLQFIWNDHVPENIPTKTRVCSKHFEDSCFLKLAQNGRVWPRGSS' A
#
# COMPACT_ATOMS: atom_id res chain seq x y z
N MET A 1 -22.21 6.20 4.04
CA MET A 1 -21.05 5.44 3.54
C MET A 1 -19.95 6.44 3.23
N GLN A 2 -18.84 6.46 3.96
CA GLN A 2 -17.75 7.41 3.68
C GLN A 2 -17.02 6.96 2.42
N ARG A 3 -17.10 7.75 1.34
CA ARG A 3 -16.29 7.55 0.14
C ARG A 3 -14.85 7.89 0.52
N LEU A 4 -14.01 6.88 0.59
CA LEU A 4 -12.58 7.05 0.76
C LEU A 4 -11.94 6.95 -0.62
N GLU A 5 -11.02 7.85 -0.93
CA GLU A 5 -10.40 7.97 -2.25
C GLU A 5 -8.88 7.78 -2.13
N CYS A 6 -8.27 7.21 -3.15
CA CYS A 6 -6.82 7.08 -3.23
C CYS A 6 -6.20 8.48 -3.35
N SER A 7 -5.16 8.73 -2.57
CA SER A 7 -4.42 10.00 -2.60
C SER A 7 -3.27 10.00 -3.62
N VAL A 8 -2.99 8.86 -4.24
CA VAL A 8 -1.96 8.75 -5.29
C VAL A 8 -2.33 9.64 -6.47
N PHE A 9 -1.36 10.42 -6.94
CA PHE A 9 -1.56 11.29 -8.08
C PHE A 9 -2.03 10.51 -9.32
N GLY A 10 -3.16 10.91 -9.89
CA GLY A 10 -3.77 10.24 -11.05
C GLY A 10 -4.57 8.97 -10.72
N CYS A 11 -4.66 8.55 -9.45
CA CYS A 11 -5.50 7.43 -9.05
C CYS A 11 -6.93 7.89 -8.75
N GLY A 12 -7.87 7.55 -9.63
CA GLY A 12 -9.30 7.82 -9.45
C GLY A 12 -10.04 6.76 -8.61
N GLU A 13 -9.32 5.82 -8.01
CA GLU A 13 -9.93 4.69 -7.30
C GLU A 13 -10.50 5.12 -5.95
N ALA A 14 -11.72 4.65 -5.66
CA ALA A 14 -12.38 4.81 -4.39
C ALA A 14 -12.67 3.44 -3.75
N ASN A 15 -12.84 3.41 -2.43
CA ASN A 15 -13.09 2.20 -1.60
C ASN A 15 -14.44 1.49 -1.88
N ARG A 16 -14.90 1.45 -3.13
CA ARG A 16 -16.02 0.61 -3.54
C ARG A 16 -15.53 -0.81 -3.85
N ASP A 17 -14.38 -0.92 -4.51
CA ASP A 17 -13.85 -2.20 -5.02
C ASP A 17 -12.43 -2.52 -4.54
N THR A 18 -11.75 -1.57 -3.88
CA THR A 18 -10.35 -1.72 -3.50
C THR A 18 -10.13 -1.37 -2.04
N SER A 19 -9.25 -2.13 -1.38
CA SER A 19 -8.85 -1.85 -0.01
C SER A 19 -7.94 -0.63 0.02
N LEU A 20 -8.27 0.36 0.85
CA LEU A 20 -7.44 1.54 1.06
C LEU A 20 -6.60 1.38 2.33
N HIS A 21 -5.29 1.51 2.16
CA HIS A 21 -4.31 1.42 3.22
C HIS A 21 -3.89 2.83 3.68
N LEU A 22 -3.86 3.02 4.99
CA LEU A 22 -3.31 4.24 5.60
C LEU A 22 -1.79 4.21 5.56
N LEU A 23 -1.17 5.36 5.75
CA LEU A 23 0.27 5.47 5.88
C LEU A 23 0.80 4.54 6.99
N PRO A 24 1.90 3.83 6.74
CA PRO A 24 2.52 2.98 7.74
C PRO A 24 3.05 3.81 8.92
N LYS A 25 3.12 3.19 10.10
CA LYS A 25 3.68 3.81 11.31
C LYS A 25 5.20 3.95 11.23
N ASP A 26 5.84 3.06 10.47
CA ASP A 26 7.29 3.06 10.27
C ASP A 26 7.72 4.28 9.46
N HIS A 27 8.67 5.05 9.98
CA HIS A 27 9.09 6.32 9.38
C HIS A 27 9.71 6.12 7.99
N THR A 28 10.64 5.17 7.84
CA THR A 28 11.34 4.92 6.58
C THR A 28 10.38 4.44 5.49
N THR A 29 9.45 3.56 5.83
CA THR A 29 8.41 3.08 4.90
C THR A 29 7.44 4.21 4.56
N ARG A 30 7.08 5.04 5.54
CA ARG A 30 6.21 6.20 5.34
C ARG A 30 6.85 7.18 4.36
N GLU A 31 8.13 7.54 4.51
CA GLU A 31 8.83 8.44 3.60
C GLU A 31 8.79 7.94 2.15
N LYS A 32 9.06 6.66 1.93
CA LYS A 32 8.96 6.03 0.59
C LYS A 32 7.54 6.12 0.02
N TRP A 33 6.52 5.91 0.85
CA TRP A 33 5.13 6.08 0.44
C TRP A 33 4.82 7.53 0.07
N LEU A 34 5.29 8.50 0.86
CA LEU A 34 5.09 9.92 0.54
C LEU A 34 5.74 10.27 -0.80
N GLN A 35 7.00 9.86 -1.03
CA GLN A 35 7.67 10.07 -2.31
C GLN A 35 6.91 9.43 -3.47
N PHE A 36 6.36 8.23 -3.28
CA PHE A 36 5.55 7.55 -4.30
C PHE A 36 4.23 8.28 -4.59
N ILE A 37 3.50 8.68 -3.55
CA ILE A 37 2.18 9.32 -3.68
C ILE A 37 2.28 10.68 -4.38
N TRP A 38 3.33 11.44 -4.04
CA TRP A 38 3.56 12.80 -4.54
C TRP A 38 4.64 12.89 -5.63
N ASN A 39 5.15 11.76 -6.12
CA ASN A 39 6.20 11.71 -7.14
C ASN A 39 7.40 12.62 -6.81
N ASP A 40 7.99 12.41 -5.63
CA ASP A 40 9.07 13.20 -5.01
C ASP A 40 8.72 14.64 -4.59
N HIS A 41 7.48 15.10 -4.83
CA HIS A 41 7.01 16.43 -4.44
C HIS A 41 6.21 16.43 -3.12
N VAL A 42 6.82 15.90 -2.06
CA VAL A 42 6.16 15.72 -0.75
C VAL A 42 5.85 17.08 -0.10
N PRO A 43 4.59 17.40 0.24
CA PRO A 43 4.26 18.65 0.91
C PRO A 43 4.69 18.64 2.38
N GLU A 44 5.03 19.81 2.93
CA GLU A 44 5.39 19.95 4.35
C GLU A 44 4.25 19.51 5.29
N ASN A 45 3.00 19.74 4.87
CA ASN A 45 1.80 19.33 5.59
C ASN A 45 1.15 18.10 4.93
N ILE A 46 1.50 16.91 5.43
CA ILE A 46 0.89 15.66 4.98
C ILE A 46 -0.55 15.56 5.50
N PRO A 47 -1.56 15.42 4.62
CA PRO A 47 -2.94 15.24 5.07
C PRO A 47 -3.08 13.91 5.83
N THR A 48 -3.68 13.95 7.01
CA THR A 48 -3.94 12.75 7.85
C THR A 48 -4.89 11.73 7.20
N LYS A 49 -5.58 12.13 6.13
CA LYS A 49 -6.47 11.29 5.34
C LYS A 49 -5.77 10.61 4.14
N THR A 50 -4.44 10.71 4.05
CA THR A 50 -3.65 10.08 2.97
C THR A 50 -3.84 8.57 2.99
N ARG A 51 -4.36 8.03 1.89
CA ARG A 51 -4.62 6.60 1.71
C ARG A 51 -4.21 6.15 0.33
N VAL A 52 -3.74 4.92 0.23
CA VAL A 52 -3.31 4.32 -1.04
C VAL A 52 -4.10 3.04 -1.26
N CYS A 53 -4.65 2.85 -2.46
CA CYS A 53 -5.38 1.63 -2.80
C CYS A 53 -4.46 0.44 -3.00
N SER A 54 -5.00 -0.75 -2.75
CA SER A 54 -4.25 -2.00 -2.84
C SER A 54 -3.69 -2.25 -4.25
N LYS A 55 -4.26 -1.64 -5.30
CA LYS A 55 -3.75 -1.69 -6.67
C LYS A 55 -2.35 -1.10 -6.88
N HIS A 56 -1.90 -0.23 -5.99
CA HIS A 56 -0.54 0.34 -6.06
C HIS A 56 0.52 -0.50 -5.36
N PHE A 57 0.10 -1.59 -4.72
CA PHE A 57 0.99 -2.53 -4.08
C PHE A 57 0.96 -3.81 -4.88
N GLU A 58 2.12 -4.43 -5.05
CA GLU A 58 2.18 -5.79 -5.54
C GLU A 58 1.56 -6.74 -4.52
N ASP A 59 0.96 -7.83 -4.99
CA ASP A 59 0.43 -8.89 -4.13
C ASP A 59 1.48 -9.41 -3.14
N SER A 60 2.75 -9.40 -3.56
CA SER A 60 3.91 -9.76 -2.74
C SER A 60 4.09 -8.87 -1.50
N CYS A 61 3.62 -7.63 -1.53
CA CYS A 61 3.68 -6.69 -0.41
C CYS A 61 2.66 -7.05 0.70
N PHE A 62 1.58 -7.74 0.34
CA PHE A 62 0.56 -8.22 1.28
C PHE A 62 0.88 -9.60 1.86
N LEU A 63 1.90 -10.29 1.34
CA LEU A 63 2.36 -11.58 1.84
C LEU A 63 3.06 -11.42 3.21
N LYS A 64 2.28 -11.29 4.27
CA LYS A 64 2.77 -11.46 5.64
C LYS A 64 3.17 -12.92 5.87
N LEU A 65 4.48 -13.16 5.98
CA LEU A 65 5.13 -14.17 6.82
C LEU A 65 4.43 -15.54 7.00
N ALA A 66 4.08 -16.23 5.90
CA ALA A 66 3.83 -17.68 5.97
C ALA A 66 5.13 -18.51 6.03
N GLN A 67 6.30 -17.88 6.22
CA GLN A 67 7.60 -18.56 6.19
C GLN A 67 8.23 -18.63 7.58
N ASN A 68 7.47 -19.17 8.53
CA ASN A 68 8.08 -19.98 9.59
C ASN A 68 7.37 -21.34 9.64
N GLY A 69 7.91 -22.31 8.90
CA GLY A 69 7.77 -23.72 9.27
C GLY A 69 6.81 -24.61 8.50
N ARG A 70 6.91 -24.70 7.16
CA ARG A 70 6.72 -26.01 6.48
C ARG A 70 7.19 -26.01 5.03
N VAL A 71 8.39 -26.55 4.82
CA VAL A 71 8.81 -27.19 3.57
C VAL A 71 7.96 -28.47 3.35
N TRP A 72 7.42 -28.65 2.14
CA TRP A 72 6.99 -29.95 1.58
C TRP A 72 7.09 -29.88 0.03
N PRO A 73 7.43 -30.97 -0.68
CA PRO A 73 8.59 -31.04 -1.55
C PRO A 73 8.26 -30.75 -3.02
N ARG A 74 9.35 -30.52 -3.76
CA ARG A 74 9.45 -30.58 -5.22
C ARG A 74 8.66 -31.78 -5.76
N GLY A 75 7.65 -31.49 -6.59
CA GLY A 75 7.06 -32.48 -7.48
C GLY A 75 8.05 -32.79 -8.60
N SER A 76 8.56 -34.02 -8.60
CA SER A 76 9.10 -34.67 -9.79
C SER A 76 7.97 -35.42 -10.46
N SER A 77 7.70 -35.10 -11.72
CA SER A 77 7.20 -36.06 -12.70
C SER A 77 7.61 -35.63 -14.10
#